data_AF-A0A5C6D3S8-F1
#
_entry.id   AF-A0A5C6D3S8-F1
#
_cell.length_a   1.000
_cell.length_b   1.000
_cell.length_c   1.000
_cell.angle_alpha   90.00
_cell.angle_beta   90.00
_cell.angle_gamma   90.00
#
_symmetry.space_group_name_H-M   'P 1'
#
loop_
_entity.id
_entity.type
_entity.pdbx_description
1 polymer ?
#
loop_
_entity_poly.entity_id
_entity_poly.type
_entity_poly.pdbx_seq_one_letter_code
_entity_poly.pdbx_strand_id
1 'polypeptide(L)' 'MRRINMAKIGFVIAAAASFLFSVYLWFTGSREEGLFVGIWVPSILSFGALVLSGKSHA' A
#
# COMPACT_ATOMS: atom_id res chain seq x y z
N MET A 1 11.68 -10.87 16.09
CA MET A 1 10.91 -9.61 16.26
C MET A 1 11.32 -8.46 15.31
N ARG A 2 12.61 -8.22 15.00
CA ARG A 2 13.04 -7.05 14.22
C ARG A 2 12.68 -7.05 12.72
N ARG A 3 12.63 -8.22 12.06
CA ARG A 3 12.36 -8.32 10.61
C ARG A 3 10.88 -8.11 10.22
N ILE A 4 9.95 -8.51 11.07
CA ILE A 4 8.50 -8.40 10.80
C ILE A 4 8.06 -6.93 10.85
N ASN A 5 8.58 -6.13 11.79
CA ASN A 5 8.30 -4.69 11.84
C ASN A 5 8.85 -3.94 10.63
N MET A 6 10.02 -4.32 10.13
CA MET A 6 10.59 -3.72 8.91
C MET A 6 9.70 -3.97 7.69
N ALA A 7 9.18 -5.21 7.55
CA ALA A 7 8.28 -5.57 6.46
C ALA A 7 6.93 -4.84 6.57
N LYS A 8 6.35 -4.75 7.78
CA LYS A 8 5.13 -3.96 8.05
C LYS A 8 5.30 -2.50 7.61
N ILE A 9 6.39 -1.86 8.02
CA ILE A 9 6.72 -0.49 7.64
C ILE A 9 6.88 -0.37 6.11
N GLY A 10 7.51 -1.34 5.46
CA GLY A 10 7.64 -1.37 4.00
C GLY A 10 6.28 -1.35 3.28
N PHE A 11 5.31 -2.16 3.72
CA PHE A 11 3.96 -2.16 3.13
C PHE A 11 3.21 -0.85 3.39
N VAL A 12 3.36 -0.26 4.57
CA VAL A 12 2.75 1.05 4.88
C VAL A 12 3.36 2.16 4.02
N ILE A 13 4.68 2.17 3.84
CA ILE A 13 5.36 3.13 2.94
C ILE A 13 4.88 2.95 1.50
N ALA A 14 4.76 1.70 1.02
CA ALA A 14 4.25 1.42 -0.32
C ALA A 14 2.80 1.92 -0.51
N ALA A 15 1.93 1.72 0.49
CA ALA A 15 0.56 2.23 0.47
C ALA A 15 0.54 3.78 0.47
N ALA A 16 1.38 4.43 1.27
CA ALA A 16 1.52 5.88 1.29
C ALA A 16 2.03 6.44 -0.04
N ALA A 17 3.01 5.79 -0.67
CA ALA A 17 3.52 6.17 -1.99
C ALA A 17 2.43 6.06 -3.07
N SER A 18 1.62 4.99 -3.04
CA SER A 18 0.47 4.82 -3.93
C SER A 18 -0.56 5.93 -3.73
N PHE A 19 -0.83 6.32 -2.49
CA PHE A 19 -1.74 7.42 -2.17
C PHE A 19 -1.21 8.77 -2.70
N LEU A 20 0.06 9.08 -2.46
CA LEU A 20 0.71 10.29 -2.99
C LEU A 20 0.67 10.35 -4.52
N PHE A 21 0.89 9.21 -5.19
CA PHE A 21 0.78 9.12 -6.64
C PHE A 21 -0.65 9.35 -7.13
N SER A 22 -1.65 8.74 -6.47
CA SER A 22 -3.07 8.98 -6.77
C SER A 22 -3.44 10.47 -6.64
N VAL A 23 -3.02 11.12 -5.56
CA VAL A 23 -3.23 12.55 -5.33
C VAL A 23 -2.54 13.40 -6.40
N TYR A 24 -1.30 13.08 -6.74
CA TYR A 24 -0.57 13.78 -7.81
C TYR A 24 -1.31 13.70 -9.14
N LEU A 25 -1.74 12.50 -9.57
CA LEU A 25 -2.49 12.32 -10.81
C LEU A 25 -3.84 13.04 -10.82
N TRP A 26 -4.53 13.04 -9.67
CA TRP A 26 -5.79 13.75 -9.51
C TRP A 26 -5.66 15.25 -9.78
N PHE A 27 -4.57 15.86 -9.29
CA PHE A 27 -4.30 17.28 -9.49
C PHE A 27 -3.64 17.61 -10.84
N THR A 28 -3.00 16.65 -11.52
CA THR A 28 -2.48 16.84 -12.88
C THR A 28 -3.52 16.66 -13.99
N GLY A 29 -4.77 16.32 -13.65
CA GLY A 29 -5.89 16.21 -14.59
C GLY A 29 -6.21 14.78 -15.05
N SER A 30 -5.37 13.80 -14.70
CA SER A 30 -5.55 12.36 -14.98
C SER A 30 -6.37 11.69 -13.86
N ARG A 31 -7.67 12.04 -13.82
CA ARG A 31 -8.57 11.64 -12.71
C ARG A 31 -8.88 10.15 -12.70
N GLU A 32 -8.99 9.51 -13.86
CA GLU A 32 -9.30 8.07 -13.95
C GLU A 32 -8.10 7.23 -13.50
N GLU A 33 -6.90 7.62 -13.91
CA GLU A 33 -5.67 6.99 -13.48
C GLU A 33 -5.42 7.24 -11.98
N GLY A 34 -5.72 8.44 -11.49
CA GLY A 34 -5.69 8.77 -10.06
C GLY A 34 -6.64 7.89 -9.24
N LEU A 35 -7.87 7.65 -9.72
CA LEU A 35 -8.83 6.73 -9.11
C LEU A 35 -8.31 5.30 -9.11
N PHE A 36 -7.83 4.80 -10.25
CA PHE A 36 -7.29 3.45 -10.39
C PHE A 36 -6.16 3.18 -9.40
N VAL A 37 -5.19 4.10 -9.31
CA VAL A 37 -4.08 4.04 -8.34
C VAL A 37 -4.58 4.19 -6.90
N GLY A 38 -5.65 4.95 -6.68
CA GLY A 38 -6.29 5.09 -5.37
C GLY A 38 -6.75 3.74 -4.79
N ILE A 39 -7.29 2.85 -5.64
CA ILE A 39 -7.74 1.50 -5.24
C ILE A 39 -6.57 0.56 -4.90
N TRP A 40 -5.35 0.89 -5.31
CA TRP A 40 -4.18 0.09 -4.95
C TRP A 40 -3.84 0.19 -3.46
N VAL A 41 -4.17 1.30 -2.79
CA VAL A 41 -3.91 1.49 -1.35
C VAL A 41 -4.50 0.36 -0.48
N PRO A 42 -5.83 0.07 -0.54
CA PRO A 42 -6.40 -1.04 0.22
C PRO A 42 -5.89 -2.42 -0.25
N SER A 43 -5.51 -2.56 -1.53
CA SER A 43 -4.95 -3.81 -2.07
C SER A 43 -3.55 -4.11 -1.50
N ILE A 44 -2.67 -3.11 -1.42
CA ILE A 44 -1.32 -3.22 -0.86
C ILE A 44 -1.39 -3.55 0.64
N LEU A 45 -2.29 -2.89 1.37
CA LEU A 45 -2.48 -3.16 2.80
C LEU A 45 -3.04 -4.56 3.05
N SER A 46 -4.01 -5.01 2.24
CA SER A 46 -4.57 -6.36 2.33
C SER A 46 -3.53 -7.44 1.99
N PHE A 47 -2.72 -7.21 0.96
CA PHE A 47 -1.62 -8.11 0.60
C PHE A 47 -0.54 -8.15 1.69
N GLY A 48 -0.15 -7.00 2.23
CA GLY A 48 0.78 -6.93 3.36
C GLY A 48 0.24 -7.69 4.57
N ALA A 49 -1.04 -7.50 4.91
CA ALA A 49 -1.70 -8.22 5.99
C ALA A 49 -1.71 -9.74 5.74
N LEU A 50 -2.01 -10.20 4.53
CA LEU A 50 -1.98 -11.62 4.16
C LEU A 50 -0.57 -12.22 4.34
N VAL A 51 0.45 -11.59 3.77
CA VAL A 51 1.85 -12.06 3.81
C VAL A 51 2.41 -12.07 5.23
N LEU A 52 2.03 -11.09 6.05
CA LEU A 52 2.49 -10.98 7.43
C LEU A 52 1.69 -11.86 8.40
N SER A 53 0.39 -12.07 8.15
CA SER A 53 -0.50 -12.91 8.97
C SER A 53 -0.13 -14.39 8.89
N GLY A 54 0.24 -14.87 7.69
CA GLY A 54 0.66 -16.27 7.48
C GLY A 54 1.91 -16.71 8.26
N LYS A 55 2.67 -15.78 8.87
CA LYS A 55 3.86 -16.08 9.70
C LYS A 55 3.58 -16.17 11.20
N SER A 56 2.33 -15.97 11.64
CA SER A 56 1.99 -15.90 13.07
C SER A 56 1.62 -17.25 13.71
N HIS A 57 1.54 -18.34 12.96
CA HIS A 57 1.02 -19.63 13.43
C HIS A 57 1.91 -20.85 13.12
N ALA A 58 3.24 -20.70 13.18
CA ALA A 58 4.17 -21.83 13.22
C ALA A 58 4.98 -21.80 14.52
#